data_AF-A0A1Q8SV27-F1
#
_entry.id   AF-A0A1Q8SV27-F1
#
_cell.length_a   1.000
_cell.length_b   1.000
_cell.length_c   1.000
_cell.angle_alpha   90.00
_cell.angle_beta   90.00
_cell.angle_gamma   90.00
#
_symmetry.space_group_name_H-M   'P 1'
#
loop_
_entity.id
_entity.type
_entity.pdbx_description
1 polymer ?
#
loop_
_entity_poly.entity_id
_entity_poly.type
_entity_poly.pdbx_seq_one_letter_code
_entity_poly.pdbx_strand_id
1 'polypeptide(L)'
;MKVVYTPQIADFLVVYSFSGETVTATIAGQTDSVEFSALAIGHCRADEIETTLPHDVFRGAARDEDGNLTVWLLNPYPERVLRDDHETNESYDARRAHWQRQQTEYEEII
;
A
#
# COMPACT_ATOMS: atom_id res chain seq x y z
N MET A 1 13.39 1.18 6.00
CA MET A 1 12.68 1.86 4.88
C MET A 1 11.39 2.46 5.44
N LYS A 2 10.98 3.66 5.03
CA LYS A 2 9.69 4.24 5.43
C LYS A 2 8.64 3.99 4.35
N VAL A 3 7.45 3.54 4.75
CA VAL A 3 6.32 3.35 3.84
C VAL A 3 5.21 4.32 4.24
N VAL A 4 4.64 5.01 3.25
CA VAL A 4 3.49 5.91 3.41
C VAL A 4 2.31 5.32 2.65
N TYR A 5 1.23 5.01 3.36
CA TYR A 5 0.04 4.39 2.81
C TYR A 5 -1.00 5.47 2.46
N THR A 6 -1.18 5.74 1.17
CA THR A 6 -2.09 6.76 0.66
C THR A 6 -3.50 6.19 0.46
N PRO A 7 -4.52 6.70 1.16
CA PRO A 7 -5.88 6.16 1.14
C PRO A 7 -6.57 6.43 -0.20
N GLN A 8 -7.20 5.42 -0.81
CA GLN A 8 -8.12 5.65 -1.93
C GLN A 8 -9.20 4.57 -2.03
N ILE A 9 -10.40 4.98 -2.44
CA ILE A 9 -11.51 4.06 -2.71
C ILE A 9 -11.14 3.14 -3.87
N ALA A 10 -11.31 1.83 -3.67
CA ALA A 10 -11.10 0.81 -4.69
C ALA A 10 -11.95 -0.44 -4.42
N ASP A 11 -12.17 -1.23 -5.47
CA ASP A 11 -12.90 -2.49 -5.46
C ASP A 11 -11.99 -3.73 -5.44
N PHE A 12 -10.69 -3.55 -5.20
CA PHE A 12 -9.69 -4.60 -5.07
C PHE A 12 -8.96 -4.55 -3.73
N LEU A 13 -8.37 -5.68 -3.35
CA LEU A 13 -7.45 -5.79 -2.22
C LEU A 13 -6.02 -5.86 -2.74
N VAL A 14 -5.11 -5.19 -2.05
CA VAL A 14 -3.67 -5.39 -2.21
C VAL A 14 -3.07 -5.92 -0.91
N VAL A 15 -2.16 -6.88 -1.04
CA VAL A 15 -1.34 -7.36 0.08
C VAL A 15 0.10 -6.99 -0.20
N TYR A 16 0.73 -6.28 0.74
CA TYR A 16 2.14 -5.92 0.66
C TYR A 16 2.99 -6.82 1.55
N SER A 17 4.19 -7.13 1.08
CA SER A 17 5.25 -7.70 1.89
C SER A 17 6.57 -7.01 1.57
N PHE A 18 7.45 -6.92 2.55
CA PHE A 18 8.68 -6.14 2.46
C PHE A 18 9.90 -7.01 2.76
N SER A 19 10.96 -6.82 1.97
CA SER A 19 12.25 -7.46 2.20
C SER A 19 13.37 -6.49 1.86
N GLY A 20 14.00 -5.90 2.89
CA GLY A 20 14.96 -4.82 2.70
C GLY A 20 14.30 -3.61 2.03
N GLU A 21 14.78 -3.26 0.84
CA GLU A 21 14.23 -2.18 0.00
C GLU A 21 13.44 -2.70 -1.20
N THR A 22 13.10 -4.00 -1.20
CA THR A 22 12.10 -4.57 -2.12
C THR A 22 10.71 -4.49 -1.49
N VAL A 23 9.76 -3.97 -2.26
CA VAL A 23 8.32 -4.03 -1.97
C VAL A 23 7.67 -5.03 -2.92
N THR A 24 6.97 -6.01 -2.37
CA THR A 24 6.17 -6.97 -3.15
C THR A 24 4.70 -6.70 -2.91
N ALA A 25 3.94 -6.54 -3.98
CA ALA A 25 2.50 -6.30 -3.95
C ALA A 25 1.75 -7.43 -4.65
N THR A 26 0.63 -7.86 -4.07
CA THR A 26 -0.22 -8.92 -4.64
C THR A 26 -1.66 -8.46 -4.75
N ILE A 27 -2.24 -8.56 -5.95
CA ILE A 27 -3.63 -8.23 -6.26
C ILE A 27 -4.28 -9.42 -6.95
N ALA A 28 -5.37 -9.95 -6.38
CA ALA A 28 -6.12 -11.07 -6.94
C ALA A 28 -5.25 -12.30 -7.33
N GLY A 29 -4.16 -12.55 -6.60
CA GLY A 29 -3.23 -13.66 -6.84
C GLY A 29 -2.12 -13.37 -7.86
N GLN A 30 -2.13 -12.20 -8.52
CA GLN A 30 -0.99 -11.73 -9.30
C GLN A 30 -0.04 -10.95 -8.39
N THR A 31 1.24 -11.28 -8.46
CA THR A 31 2.29 -10.70 -7.62
C THR A 31 3.33 -10.02 -8.47
N ASP A 32 3.81 -8.87 -7.98
CA ASP A 32 4.92 -8.15 -8.58
C ASP A 32 5.80 -7.52 -7.49
N SER A 33 7.08 -7.31 -7.81
CA SER A 33 8.09 -6.85 -6.86
C SER A 33 8.90 -5.72 -7.46
N VAL A 34 9.04 -4.62 -6.72
CA VAL A 34 9.85 -3.45 -7.11
C VAL A 34 10.99 -3.30 -6.11
N GLU A 35 12.21 -3.22 -6.63
CA GLU A 35 13.46 -3.08 -5.87
C GLU A 35 13.96 -1.64 -5.93
N PHE A 36 14.10 -0.99 -4.78
CA PHE A 36 14.44 0.43 -4.67
C PHE A 36 15.88 0.69 -4.21
N SER A 37 16.71 -0.35 -4.01
CA SER A 37 18.11 -0.19 -3.59
C SER A 37 19.00 0.53 -4.59
N ALA A 38 18.67 0.48 -5.87
CA ALA A 38 19.37 1.24 -6.91
C ALA A 38 18.85 2.68 -7.05
N LEU A 39 17.82 3.09 -6.32
CA LEU A 39 17.28 4.45 -6.39
C LEU A 39 18.31 5.43 -5.82
N ALA A 40 18.85 6.28 -6.69
CA ALA A 40 19.72 7.39 -6.30
C ALA A 40 18.93 8.44 -5.49
N ILE A 41 19.66 9.37 -4.86
CA ILE A 41 19.06 10.54 -4.19
C ILE A 41 18.12 11.26 -5.17
N GLY A 42 16.90 11.54 -4.72
CA GLY A 42 15.86 12.16 -5.53
C GLY A 42 14.52 11.43 -5.45
N HIS A 43 13.69 11.61 -6.48
CA HIS A 43 12.33 11.10 -6.55
C HIS A 43 12.16 10.19 -7.76
N CYS A 44 11.44 9.09 -7.56
CA CYS A 44 10.87 8.23 -8.60
C CYS A 44 9.34 8.39 -8.54
N ARG A 45 8.75 8.83 -9.65
CA ARG A 45 7.31 9.03 -9.79
C ARG A 45 6.61 7.70 -10.06
N ALA A 46 5.31 7.66 -9.81
CA ALA A 46 4.50 6.45 -10.02
C ALA A 46 4.59 5.92 -11.46
N ASP A 47 4.61 6.80 -12.46
CA ASP A 47 4.70 6.46 -13.89
C ASP A 47 6.08 5.98 -14.33
N GLU A 48 7.09 6.11 -13.48
CA GLU A 48 8.45 5.60 -13.71
C GLU A 48 8.65 4.21 -13.10
N ILE A 49 7.69 3.71 -12.32
CA ILE A 49 7.73 2.38 -11.71
C ILE A 49 7.06 1.39 -12.65
N GLU A 50 7.87 0.55 -13.29
CA GLU A 50 7.35 -0.53 -14.12
C GLU A 50 6.70 -1.61 -13.24
N THR A 51 5.44 -1.93 -13.52
CA THR A 51 4.72 -3.03 -12.86
C THR A 51 3.84 -3.80 -13.83
N THR A 52 3.67 -5.09 -13.57
CA THR A 52 2.76 -5.98 -14.30
C THR A 52 1.38 -6.06 -13.66
N LEU A 53 1.18 -5.49 -12.47
CA LEU A 53 -0.07 -5.56 -11.73
C LEU A 53 -1.24 -4.94 -12.52
N PRO A 54 -2.47 -5.45 -12.32
CA PRO A 54 -3.65 -4.93 -13.01
C PRO A 54 -4.04 -3.51 -12.58
N HIS A 55 -3.50 -3.01 -11.47
CA HIS A 55 -3.76 -1.67 -10.94
C HIS A 55 -2.48 -1.03 -10.42
N ASP A 56 -2.37 0.28 -10.61
CA ASP A 56 -1.25 1.08 -10.10
C ASP A 56 -1.36 1.22 -8.58
N VAL A 57 -0.55 0.45 -7.87
CA VAL A 57 -0.48 0.45 -6.40
C VAL A 57 0.76 1.16 -5.86
N PHE A 58 1.78 1.38 -6.68
CA PHE A 58 2.94 2.19 -6.34
C PHE A 58 2.63 3.67 -6.64
N ARG A 59 2.83 4.55 -5.66
CA ARG A 59 2.57 6.00 -5.78
C ARG A 59 3.87 6.81 -5.93
N GLY A 60 5.01 6.15 -5.84
CA GLY A 60 6.34 6.72 -6.02
C GLY A 60 7.28 6.31 -4.90
N ALA A 61 8.53 6.75 -5.01
CA ALA A 61 9.55 6.58 -3.98
C ALA A 61 10.50 7.78 -3.97
N ALA A 62 11.19 8.00 -2.86
CA ALA A 62 12.20 9.03 -2.74
C ALA A 62 13.32 8.59 -1.82
N ARG A 63 14.55 8.96 -2.16
CA ARG A 63 15.71 8.81 -1.27
C ARG A 63 16.27 10.18 -0.94
N ASP A 64 16.39 10.46 0.36
CA ASP A 64 16.96 11.71 0.85
C ASP A 64 18.51 11.70 0.83
N GLU A 65 19.11 12.84 1.15
CA GLU A 65 20.58 13.00 1.18
C GLU A 65 21.28 12.13 2.25
N ASP A 66 20.53 11.75 3.29
CA ASP A 66 21.00 10.85 4.36
C ASP A 66 20.87 9.36 3.96
N GLY A 67 20.31 9.09 2.78
CA GLY A 67 20.12 7.75 2.24
C GLY A 67 18.85 7.06 2.70
N ASN A 68 17.95 7.73 3.41
CA ASN A 68 16.68 7.16 3.86
C ASN A 68 15.71 7.05 2.69
N LEU A 69 15.19 5.85 2.46
CA LEU A 69 14.17 5.56 1.46
C LEU A 69 12.77 5.73 2.05
N THR A 70 11.93 6.51 1.36
CA THR A 70 10.48 6.59 1.56
C THR A 70 9.76 6.06 0.32
N VAL A 71 8.79 5.15 0.50
CA VAL A 71 7.95 4.61 -0.57
C VAL A 71 6.49 4.96 -0.29
N TRP A 72 5.78 5.49 -1.28
CA TRP A 72 4.35 5.73 -1.20
C TRP A 72 3.58 4.59 -1.88
N LEU A 73 2.63 4.00 -1.17
CA LEU A 73 1.81 2.89 -1.64
C LEU A 73 0.33 3.22 -1.53
N LEU A 74 -0.48 2.70 -2.44
CA LEU A 74 -1.92 2.76 -2.36
C LEU A 74 -2.42 1.93 -1.18
N ASN A 75 -3.30 2.50 -0.37
CA ASN A 75 -4.09 1.79 0.63
C ASN A 75 -5.55 1.73 0.16
N PRO A 76 -5.93 0.70 -0.60
CA PRO A 76 -7.27 0.58 -1.14
C PRO A 76 -8.25 0.22 -0.03
N TYR A 77 -9.41 0.88 -0.04
CA TYR A 77 -10.53 0.54 0.82
C TYR A 77 -11.85 0.56 0.04
N PRO A 78 -12.82 -0.32 0.38
CA PRO A 78 -14.12 -0.30 -0.28
C PRO A 78 -14.89 0.98 0.07
N GLU A 79 -15.76 1.45 -0.83
CA GLU A 79 -16.63 2.61 -0.59
C GLU A 79 -17.45 2.48 0.70
N ARG A 80 -17.88 1.25 1.00
CA ARG A 80 -18.66 0.94 2.21
C ARG A 80 -18.35 -0.46 2.71
N VAL A 81 -18.47 -0.63 4.02
CA VAL A 81 -18.43 -1.93 4.69
C VAL A 81 -19.84 -2.25 5.13
N LEU A 82 -20.43 -3.30 4.54
CA LEU A 82 -21.74 -3.81 4.96
C LEU A 82 -21.55 -4.94 5.95
N ARG A 83 -22.44 -4.99 6.94
CA ARG A 83 -22.52 -6.10 7.88
C ARG A 83 -23.17 -7.30 7.21
N ASP A 84 -22.64 -8.49 7.47
CA ASP A 84 -23.26 -9.75 7.05
C ASP A 84 -24.33 -10.19 8.07
N ASP A 85 -25.39 -10.85 7.60
CA ASP A 85 -26.52 -11.32 8.42
C ASP A 85 -26.09 -12.28 9.55
N HIS A 86 -24.96 -12.98 9.37
CA HIS A 86 -24.42 -13.92 10.35
C HIS A 86 -23.19 -13.41 11.11
N GLU A 87 -22.76 -12.17 10.87
CA GLU A 87 -21.59 -11.59 11.53
C GLU A 87 -21.93 -11.07 12.95
N THR A 88 -21.04 -11.35 13.91
CA THR A 88 -21.15 -10.81 15.27
C THR A 88 -20.91 -9.30 15.29
N ASN A 89 -21.43 -8.59 16.30
CA ASN A 89 -21.16 -7.15 16.46
C ASN A 89 -19.65 -6.87 16.53
N GLU A 90 -18.92 -7.69 17.30
CA GLU A 90 -17.48 -7.53 17.52
C GLU A 90 -16.67 -7.66 16.21
N SER A 91 -16.99 -8.66 15.38
CA SER A 91 -16.34 -8.83 14.07
C SER A 91 -16.61 -7.63 13.15
N TYR A 92 -17.86 -7.19 13.09
CA TYR A 92 -18.26 -6.05 12.27
C TYR A 92 -17.56 -4.76 12.73
N ASP A 93 -17.54 -4.50 14.04
CA ASP A 93 -16.92 -3.31 14.61
C ASP A 93 -15.40 -3.30 14.39
N ALA A 94 -14.73 -4.46 14.50
CA ALA A 94 -13.31 -4.60 14.19
C ALA A 94 -13.01 -4.30 12.71
N ARG A 95 -13.80 -4.87 11.79
CA ARG A 95 -13.66 -4.64 10.35
C ARG A 95 -13.97 -3.19 9.96
N ARG A 96 -14.99 -2.59 10.57
CA ARG A 96 -15.33 -1.17 10.39
C ARG A 96 -14.22 -0.26 10.91
N ALA A 97 -13.65 -0.56 12.08
CA ALA A 97 -12.53 0.21 12.63
C ALA A 97 -11.29 0.11 11.74
N HIS A 98 -10.99 -1.08 11.18
CA HIS A 98 -9.93 -1.24 10.19
C HIS A 98 -10.19 -0.39 8.94
N TRP A 99 -11.38 -0.48 8.36
CA TRP A 99 -11.80 0.34 7.22
C TRP A 99 -11.72 1.85 7.48
N GLN A 100 -12.02 2.31 8.69
CA GLN A 100 -11.86 3.72 9.07
C GLN A 100 -10.40 4.16 9.10
N ARG A 101 -9.48 3.29 9.58
CA ARG A 101 -8.04 3.59 9.55
C ARG A 101 -7.51 3.67 8.12
N GLN A 102 -8.04 2.82 7.23
CA GLN A 102 -7.61 2.82 5.84
C GLN A 102 -7.99 4.09 5.05
N GLN A 103 -8.90 4.91 5.59
CA GLN A 103 -9.29 6.19 4.99
C GLN A 103 -8.33 7.34 5.31
N THR A 104 -7.38 7.12 6.21
CA THR A 104 -6.37 8.12 6.57
C THR A 104 -5.01 7.66 6.09
N GLU A 105 -4.20 8.62 5.65
CA GLU A 105 -2.79 8.37 5.39
C GLU A 105 -2.08 8.02 6.69
N TYR A 106 -1.20 7.02 6.62
CA TYR A 106 -0.34 6.65 7.74
C TYR A 106 1.03 6.17 7.26
N GLU A 107 2.00 6.22 8.16
CA GLU A 107 3.38 5.82 7.90
C GLU A 107 3.76 4.60 8.72
N GLU A 108 4.63 3.76 8.18
CA GLU A 108 5.20 2.59 8.85
C GLU A 108 6.73 2.55 8.60
N ILE A 109 7.49 2.16 9.63
CA ILE A 109 8.93 1.92 9.50
C ILE A 109 9.15 0.41 9.40
N ILE A 110 9.73 -0.01 8.28
CA ILE A 110 10.10 -1.39 7.96
C ILE A 110 11.60 -1.61 8.18
#